data_AF-A0A1M5Q7N2-F1
#
_entry.id   AF-A0A1M5Q7N2-F1
#
_cell.length_a   1.000
_cell.length_b   1.000
_cell.length_c   1.000
_cell.angle_alpha   90.00
_cell.angle_beta   90.00
_cell.angle_gamma   90.00
#
_symmetry.space_group_name_H-M   'P 1'
#
loop_
_entity.id
_entity.type
_entity.pdbx_description
1 polymer ?
#
loop_
_entity_poly.entity_id
_entity_poly.type
_entity_poly.pdbx_seq_one_letter_code
_entity_poly.pdbx_strand_id
1 'polypeptide(L)'
;MTYSIFRKKGAVLTTLLLFLLGASSFAQTANTEDFDGDGVPNSIDFDDDNDGLLDSEEYDCNMDILDMPWGSLTWLGGDPGDDVSSTSTTTASDGTGITASNSETDFPELANPFFATNGTSFNGVDGLLLQAPTAQFLDSVNILRYRVSFNRPVVGLSFRIVDVDLREVADGDPYIGQVKVTISNQGEVLTPVAVTDYTLGSAVTDVGGGFFRGNSWVNGTPNIGDVVYNLSYPVDDVFIEFMNVDPTTTALTPGNMAILISDMTWDCAYRNFDADTLADHFDTDSDGDTCPDALEGDGGFTLTDLDGDNSLGDIVNLANGIPIVAGAGQSNVSSTNASITSGECDDDGDGVANSTDGANALDPCLPVQPAGYTGYDASNAIWAAGDCDGDTILNGAEDTNGTDPYNTDTDGDGTADNLEASTAEALDPCLPVQAAGYTGYDATNAIWAAGDCDGDTILNGAEDTNGTDPY
;
A
#
# COMPACT_ATOMS: atom_id res chain seq x y z
N MET A 1 0.99 -55.09 -47.27
CA MET A 1 0.76 -53.85 -46.50
C MET A 1 2.02 -53.00 -46.68
N THR A 2 2.14 -52.28 -47.82
CA THR A 2 2.02 -50.80 -47.90
C THR A 2 2.92 -50.09 -46.88
N TYR A 3 4.14 -49.66 -47.27
CA TYR A 3 4.56 -48.26 -47.63
C TYR A 3 4.36 -47.27 -46.44
N SER A 4 5.21 -46.29 -46.08
CA SER A 4 6.50 -45.74 -46.52
C SER A 4 6.74 -44.42 -45.75
N ILE A 5 7.99 -44.06 -45.43
CA ILE A 5 8.63 -42.71 -45.53
C ILE A 5 7.89 -41.51 -44.87
N PHE A 6 8.45 -40.79 -43.88
CA PHE A 6 9.44 -39.71 -44.08
C PHE A 6 10.32 -39.43 -42.84
N ARG A 7 11.64 -39.51 -43.03
CA ARG A 7 12.66 -38.70 -42.33
C ARG A 7 12.60 -37.28 -42.90
N LYS A 8 12.72 -36.23 -42.06
CA LYS A 8 13.73 -35.16 -42.21
C LYS A 8 13.57 -34.03 -41.19
N LYS A 9 14.74 -33.56 -40.73
CA LYS A 9 15.09 -32.29 -40.08
C LYS A 9 14.78 -32.18 -38.58
N GLY A 10 15.87 -32.19 -37.81
CA GLY A 10 15.86 -31.68 -36.44
C GLY A 10 15.60 -30.18 -36.44
N ALA A 11 14.81 -29.75 -35.46
CA ALA A 11 14.74 -28.40 -34.97
C ALA A 11 14.54 -28.51 -33.47
N VAL A 12 15.47 -27.90 -32.74
CA VAL A 12 15.39 -27.58 -31.32
C VAL A 12 14.14 -26.73 -31.11
N LEU A 13 13.29 -27.08 -30.14
CA LEU A 13 12.44 -26.10 -29.48
C LEU A 13 12.06 -26.64 -28.10
N THR A 14 12.98 -26.43 -27.16
CA THR A 14 12.66 -26.33 -25.73
C THR A 14 12.15 -24.90 -25.51
N THR A 15 11.26 -24.76 -24.53
CA THR A 15 10.87 -23.52 -23.83
C THR A 15 9.56 -22.84 -24.24
N LEU A 16 8.78 -22.56 -23.19
CA LEU A 16 7.75 -21.51 -23.03
C LEU A 16 6.33 -21.77 -23.56
N LEU A 17 5.45 -22.26 -22.66
CA LEU A 17 4.11 -21.68 -22.47
C LEU A 17 3.53 -22.11 -21.12
N LEU A 18 3.87 -21.37 -20.07
CA LEU A 18 3.13 -21.35 -18.80
C LEU A 18 2.95 -19.87 -18.43
N PHE A 19 1.90 -19.24 -18.94
CA PHE A 19 1.49 -17.89 -18.52
C PHE A 19 -0.02 -17.74 -18.77
N LEU A 20 -0.78 -17.95 -17.70
CA LEU A 20 -2.12 -17.39 -17.44
C LEU A 20 -2.55 -17.81 -16.03
N LEU A 21 -1.76 -17.34 -15.06
CA LEU A 21 -2.25 -17.00 -13.71
C LEU A 21 -2.24 -15.47 -13.69
N GLY A 22 -3.34 -14.86 -14.11
CA GLY A 22 -3.57 -13.43 -14.01
C GLY A 22 -4.42 -13.16 -12.78
N ALA A 23 -4.04 -12.11 -12.05
CA ALA A 23 -4.52 -11.63 -10.75
C ALA A 23 -3.89 -12.33 -9.52
N SER A 24 -2.58 -12.16 -9.37
CA SER A 24 -2.04 -11.89 -8.03
C SER A 24 -2.45 -10.47 -7.70
N SER A 25 -3.34 -10.29 -6.73
CA SER A 25 -3.23 -9.16 -5.81
C SER A 25 -1.82 -9.22 -5.24
N PHE A 26 -0.95 -8.26 -5.56
CA PHE A 26 0.28 -8.11 -4.78
C PHE A 26 -0.18 -7.85 -3.35
N ALA A 27 0.19 -8.77 -2.48
CA ALA A 27 -0.08 -8.67 -1.06
C ALA A 27 0.81 -7.56 -0.52
N GLN A 28 0.32 -6.80 0.46
CA GLN A 28 1.17 -6.23 1.50
C GLN A 28 2.30 -7.22 1.79
N THR A 29 3.54 -6.79 1.58
CA THR A 29 4.71 -7.63 1.74
C THR A 29 4.76 -8.17 3.16
N ALA A 30 5.24 -9.40 3.31
CA ALA A 30 5.36 -10.00 4.63
C ALA A 30 6.57 -9.38 5.34
N ASN A 31 6.51 -9.15 6.66
CA ASN A 31 7.62 -8.53 7.42
C ASN A 31 8.98 -9.28 7.34
N THR A 32 9.02 -10.49 6.77
CA THR A 32 10.26 -11.25 6.54
C THR A 32 10.84 -11.07 5.14
N GLU A 33 10.14 -10.33 4.28
CA GLU A 33 10.62 -9.88 2.98
C GLU A 33 11.58 -8.70 3.17
N ASP A 34 12.11 -8.22 2.06
CA ASP A 34 13.15 -7.20 1.90
C ASP A 34 12.75 -6.53 0.59
N PHE A 35 11.94 -5.47 0.70
CA PHE A 35 11.16 -4.91 -0.41
C PHE A 35 12.06 -4.22 -1.42
N ASP A 36 12.94 -3.35 -0.93
CA ASP A 36 13.93 -2.58 -1.68
C ASP A 36 15.18 -3.42 -2.06
N GLY A 37 15.44 -4.55 -1.38
CA GLY A 37 16.56 -5.42 -1.69
C GLY A 37 17.89 -4.99 -1.09
N ASP A 38 17.88 -4.09 -0.10
CA ASP A 38 19.06 -3.54 0.56
C ASP A 38 19.77 -4.55 1.51
N GLY A 39 19.08 -5.66 1.82
CA GLY A 39 19.53 -6.73 2.70
C GLY A 39 19.05 -6.63 4.15
N VAL A 40 18.13 -5.71 4.45
CA VAL A 40 17.47 -5.47 5.74
C VAL A 40 15.99 -5.88 5.58
N PRO A 41 15.50 -6.88 6.35
CA PRO A 41 14.12 -7.28 6.22
C PRO A 41 13.15 -6.23 6.78
N ASN A 42 12.01 -6.03 6.15
CA ASN A 42 10.99 -5.01 6.50
C ASN A 42 10.62 -4.96 7.99
N SER A 43 10.67 -6.09 8.70
CA SER A 43 10.45 -6.12 10.16
C SER A 43 11.42 -5.27 11.00
N ILE A 44 12.57 -4.92 10.46
CA ILE A 44 13.63 -4.13 11.10
C ILE A 44 14.06 -2.94 10.26
N ASP A 45 13.54 -2.83 9.04
CA ASP A 45 13.70 -1.65 8.20
C ASP A 45 12.80 -0.52 8.70
N PHE A 46 13.29 0.71 8.63
CA PHE A 46 12.55 1.91 9.01
C PHE A 46 12.24 2.81 7.81
N ASP A 47 12.61 2.40 6.61
CA ASP A 47 12.55 3.14 5.34
C ASP A 47 12.47 2.10 4.20
N ASP A 48 11.33 1.40 4.12
CA ASP A 48 11.15 0.13 3.40
C ASP A 48 11.32 0.23 1.86
N ASP A 49 11.41 1.43 1.29
CA ASP A 49 11.67 1.73 -0.13
C ASP A 49 12.93 2.59 -0.38
N ASN A 50 13.68 2.92 0.67
CA ASN A 50 14.90 3.72 0.65
C ASN A 50 14.75 5.12 0.01
N ASP A 51 13.57 5.74 0.04
CA ASP A 51 13.40 7.11 -0.46
C ASP A 51 13.89 8.18 0.55
N GLY A 52 14.18 7.78 1.80
CA GLY A 52 14.69 8.65 2.85
C GLY A 52 13.62 9.25 3.75
N LEU A 53 12.34 9.13 3.42
CA LEU A 53 11.23 9.27 4.34
C LEU A 53 11.14 7.98 5.16
N LEU A 54 10.79 8.12 6.43
CA LEU A 54 10.67 6.93 7.28
C LEU A 54 9.24 6.41 7.19
N ASP A 55 9.06 5.09 7.24
CA ASP A 55 7.77 4.42 7.42
C ASP A 55 6.89 5.14 8.46
N SER A 56 7.53 5.62 9.53
CA SER A 56 6.90 6.32 10.64
C SER A 56 6.20 7.64 10.27
N GLU A 57 6.65 8.30 9.21
CA GLU A 57 6.09 9.54 8.66
C GLU A 57 4.97 9.28 7.63
N GLU A 58 4.81 8.02 7.21
CA GLU A 58 3.90 7.57 6.15
C GLU A 58 2.67 6.82 6.70
N TYR A 59 2.57 6.75 8.03
CA TYR A 59 1.35 6.30 8.70
C TYR A 59 0.23 7.35 8.67
N ASP A 60 -1.00 6.86 8.69
CA ASP A 60 -2.23 7.65 8.75
C ASP A 60 -2.55 8.22 10.14
N CYS A 61 -1.66 8.02 11.12
CA CYS A 61 -1.71 8.68 12.43
C CYS A 61 -0.36 8.73 13.17
N ASN A 62 -0.33 9.50 14.27
CA ASN A 62 0.82 9.54 15.18
C ASN A 62 0.93 8.22 15.97
N MET A 63 2.08 7.58 15.85
CA MET A 63 2.50 6.29 16.43
C MET A 63 2.66 6.28 17.97
N ASP A 64 1.67 6.73 18.72
CA ASP A 64 1.52 6.35 20.14
C ASP A 64 0.57 5.14 20.20
N ILE A 65 0.84 4.14 21.05
CA ILE A 65 -0.12 3.05 21.31
C ILE A 65 -1.42 3.69 21.82
N LEU A 66 -2.49 3.53 21.06
CA LEU A 66 -3.76 4.17 21.35
C LEU A 66 -4.64 3.18 22.09
N ASP A 67 -4.70 3.36 23.40
CA ASP A 67 -5.72 2.72 24.22
C ASP A 67 -7.07 3.35 23.94
N MET A 68 -8.14 2.56 24.04
CA MET A 68 -9.47 3.08 24.21
C MET A 68 -9.70 3.28 25.71
N PRO A 69 -9.50 4.49 26.27
CA PRO A 69 -9.57 4.70 27.70
C PRO A 69 -11.04 4.75 28.11
N TRP A 70 -11.61 3.55 28.29
CA TRP A 70 -12.98 3.31 28.71
C TRP A 70 -13.35 4.27 29.86
N GLY A 71 -14.31 5.18 29.62
CA GLY A 71 -14.81 6.16 30.59
C GLY A 71 -14.15 7.53 30.61
N SER A 72 -13.13 7.78 29.81
CA SER A 72 -12.58 9.14 29.62
C SER A 72 -12.93 9.75 28.26
N LEU A 73 -13.41 8.93 27.32
CA LEU A 73 -13.90 9.37 26.02
C LEU A 73 -15.23 10.12 26.15
N THR A 74 -15.37 11.19 25.38
CA THR A 74 -16.62 11.96 25.30
C THR A 74 -17.42 11.48 24.10
N TRP A 75 -18.47 10.70 24.36
CA TRP A 75 -19.35 10.18 23.32
C TRP A 75 -20.35 11.22 22.80
N LEU A 76 -20.59 11.20 21.49
CA LEU A 76 -21.63 11.94 20.80
C LEU A 76 -22.78 11.01 20.45
N GLY A 77 -24.02 11.41 20.77
CA GLY A 77 -25.22 10.61 20.47
C GLY A 77 -25.75 9.75 21.62
N GLY A 78 -25.06 9.72 22.77
CA GLY A 78 -25.38 8.93 23.96
C GLY A 78 -24.09 8.42 24.60
N ASP A 79 -24.20 7.53 25.58
CA ASP A 79 -23.09 6.72 26.09
C ASP A 79 -23.47 5.23 25.94
N PRO A 80 -22.83 4.46 25.05
CA PRO A 80 -23.20 3.06 24.82
C PRO A 80 -22.87 2.14 26.01
N GLY A 81 -22.14 2.64 27.02
CA GLY A 81 -21.94 1.97 28.30
C GLY A 81 -23.02 2.22 29.35
N ASP A 82 -23.83 3.27 29.22
CA ASP A 82 -24.88 3.65 30.20
C ASP A 82 -26.29 3.65 29.59
N ASP A 83 -26.42 4.10 28.35
CA ASP A 83 -27.69 4.24 27.65
C ASP A 83 -28.20 2.93 27.05
N VAL A 84 -29.50 2.69 27.18
CA VAL A 84 -30.17 1.55 26.56
C VAL A 84 -30.41 1.82 25.08
N SER A 85 -30.02 0.86 24.24
CA SER A 85 -30.23 0.92 22.78
C SER A 85 -29.65 2.20 22.16
N SER A 86 -28.37 2.41 22.41
CA SER A 86 -27.59 3.57 21.98
C SER A 86 -26.59 3.19 20.90
N THR A 87 -26.39 4.14 19.98
CA THR A 87 -25.29 4.15 19.03
C THR A 87 -24.64 5.51 19.14
N SER A 88 -23.36 5.51 19.49
CA SER A 88 -22.63 6.75 19.77
C SER A 88 -21.28 6.73 19.07
N THR A 89 -20.77 7.92 18.78
CA THR A 89 -19.47 8.10 18.14
C THR A 89 -18.52 8.86 19.03
N THR A 90 -17.23 8.60 18.88
CA THR A 90 -16.14 9.37 19.49
C THR A 90 -14.96 9.38 18.53
N THR A 91 -13.98 10.22 18.81
CA THR A 91 -12.71 10.23 18.09
C THR A 91 -11.62 9.92 19.10
N ALA A 92 -10.80 8.91 18.82
CA ALA A 92 -9.61 8.62 19.61
C ALA A 92 -8.54 9.69 19.39
N SER A 93 -7.49 9.68 20.21
CA SER A 93 -6.45 10.73 20.18
C SER A 93 -5.65 10.78 18.87
N ASP A 94 -5.67 9.71 18.09
CA ASP A 94 -5.08 9.56 16.75
C ASP A 94 -5.97 10.06 15.61
N GLY A 95 -7.18 10.54 15.93
CA GLY A 95 -8.16 10.92 14.92
C GLY A 95 -9.03 9.76 14.43
N THR A 96 -8.83 8.53 14.89
CA THR A 96 -9.67 7.39 14.50
C THR A 96 -11.08 7.60 15.03
N GLY A 97 -12.04 7.61 14.11
CA GLY A 97 -13.46 7.69 14.43
C GLY A 97 -13.97 6.34 14.89
N ILE A 98 -14.51 6.27 16.09
CA ILE A 98 -15.05 5.05 16.68
C ILE A 98 -16.56 5.20 16.79
N THR A 99 -17.29 4.19 16.34
CA THR A 99 -18.73 4.02 16.56
C THR A 99 -18.93 2.82 17.46
N ALA A 100 -19.57 3.02 18.62
CA ALA A 100 -19.95 1.94 19.50
C ALA A 100 -21.48 1.85 19.62
N SER A 101 -22.01 0.62 19.64
CA SER A 101 -23.46 0.39 19.68
C SER A 101 -23.84 -0.82 20.53
N ASN A 102 -24.87 -0.64 21.37
CA ASN A 102 -25.61 -1.72 22.02
C ASN A 102 -27.07 -1.83 21.50
N SER A 103 -27.38 -1.12 20.41
CA SER A 103 -28.74 -1.01 19.86
C SER A 103 -29.32 -2.33 19.35
N GLU A 104 -28.46 -3.29 19.03
CA GLU A 104 -28.83 -4.62 18.54
C GLU A 104 -29.10 -5.62 19.69
N THR A 105 -29.06 -5.19 20.96
CA THR A 105 -29.27 -6.08 22.11
C THR A 105 -30.75 -6.47 22.27
N ASP A 106 -31.02 -7.72 22.64
CA ASP A 106 -32.40 -8.25 22.74
C ASP A 106 -33.13 -7.82 24.04
N PHE A 107 -32.46 -7.10 24.95
CA PHE A 107 -32.96 -6.77 26.28
C PHE A 107 -33.58 -5.35 26.33
N PRO A 108 -34.92 -5.21 26.41
CA PRO A 108 -35.61 -3.92 26.26
C PRO A 108 -35.65 -3.05 27.53
N GLU A 109 -35.39 -3.62 28.71
CA GLU A 109 -35.22 -2.89 29.97
C GLU A 109 -33.93 -3.35 30.64
N LEU A 110 -32.83 -2.70 30.31
CA LEU A 110 -31.60 -2.75 31.09
C LEU A 110 -31.83 -1.92 32.37
N ALA A 111 -32.60 -2.47 33.30
CA ALA A 111 -32.93 -1.78 34.53
C ALA A 111 -31.68 -1.66 35.42
N ASN A 112 -31.14 -0.44 35.50
CA ASN A 112 -30.12 0.06 36.44
C ASN A 112 -28.63 -0.11 35.97
N PRO A 113 -27.78 0.92 36.18
CA PRO A 113 -26.62 1.28 35.36
C PRO A 113 -25.37 0.52 35.79
N PHE A 114 -25.34 -0.77 35.52
CA PHE A 114 -24.12 -1.56 35.70
C PHE A 114 -23.80 -2.34 34.41
N PHE A 115 -24.23 -1.80 33.26
CA PHE A 115 -24.04 -2.37 31.93
C PHE A 115 -22.76 -1.91 31.24
N ALA A 116 -22.10 -0.90 31.80
CA ALA A 116 -20.66 -0.72 31.73
C ALA A 116 -20.23 0.32 32.76
N THR A 117 -19.73 -0.13 33.89
CA THR A 117 -18.94 0.78 34.71
C THR A 117 -17.56 0.89 34.09
N ASN A 118 -17.35 1.96 33.33
CA ASN A 118 -16.03 2.29 32.83
C ASN A 118 -15.02 2.39 34.00
N GLY A 119 -13.86 1.76 33.86
CA GLY A 119 -12.82 1.77 34.89
C GLY A 119 -13.18 0.98 36.16
N THR A 120 -14.15 0.06 36.11
CA THR A 120 -14.31 -0.91 37.21
C THR A 120 -13.47 -2.14 37.01
N SER A 121 -12.71 -2.45 38.05
CA SER A 121 -11.99 -3.70 38.16
C SER A 121 -12.99 -4.87 38.26
N PHE A 122 -13.07 -5.67 37.21
CA PHE A 122 -13.76 -6.94 37.18
C PHE A 122 -12.73 -8.04 36.95
N ASN A 123 -12.69 -9.01 37.87
CA ASN A 123 -11.58 -9.98 37.94
C ASN A 123 -10.18 -9.31 37.89
N GLY A 124 -10.00 -8.09 38.39
CA GLY A 124 -8.69 -7.44 38.40
C GLY A 124 -8.31 -6.71 37.10
N VAL A 125 -9.26 -6.52 36.19
CA VAL A 125 -9.09 -5.83 34.90
C VAL A 125 -10.12 -4.71 34.75
N ASP A 126 -9.73 -3.55 34.23
CA ASP A 126 -10.62 -2.39 34.05
C ASP A 126 -11.11 -2.31 32.60
N GLY A 127 -12.41 -2.12 32.38
CA GLY A 127 -12.95 -2.07 31.00
C GLY A 127 -14.45 -1.77 30.97
N LEU A 128 -15.10 -2.18 29.88
CA LEU A 128 -16.54 -2.08 29.66
C LEU A 128 -17.27 -3.34 30.15
N LEU A 129 -17.96 -3.24 31.30
CA LEU A 129 -18.64 -4.38 31.94
C LEU A 129 -20.06 -4.59 31.41
N LEU A 130 -20.27 -5.52 30.49
CA LEU A 130 -21.58 -5.88 29.97
C LEU A 130 -22.23 -6.97 30.82
N GLN A 131 -23.39 -6.74 31.44
CA GLN A 131 -24.07 -7.76 32.25
C GLN A 131 -25.58 -7.72 32.07
N ALA A 132 -26.31 -8.80 32.34
CA ALA A 132 -27.75 -8.73 32.52
C ALA A 132 -28.19 -9.76 33.58
N PRO A 133 -29.40 -9.63 34.18
CA PRO A 133 -29.88 -10.64 35.11
C PRO A 133 -29.93 -12.01 34.44
N THR A 134 -29.42 -13.04 35.11
CA THR A 134 -29.40 -14.43 34.62
C THR A 134 -30.80 -14.90 34.22
N ALA A 135 -31.83 -14.42 34.94
CA ALA A 135 -33.23 -14.69 34.64
C ALA A 135 -33.75 -14.10 33.31
N GLN A 136 -33.04 -13.15 32.69
CA GLN A 136 -33.37 -12.62 31.37
C GLN A 136 -32.69 -13.41 30.24
N PHE A 137 -31.61 -14.15 30.51
CA PHE A 137 -30.96 -15.04 29.55
C PHE A 137 -31.69 -16.40 29.44
N LEU A 138 -32.97 -16.37 29.03
CA LEU A 138 -33.78 -17.57 28.90
C LEU A 138 -33.51 -18.27 27.55
N ASP A 139 -33.04 -19.52 27.63
CA ASP A 139 -32.96 -20.51 26.55
C ASP A 139 -32.32 -20.03 25.22
N SER A 140 -31.18 -19.33 25.28
CA SER A 140 -30.44 -18.84 24.10
C SER A 140 -31.24 -17.87 23.18
N VAL A 141 -32.38 -17.36 23.64
CA VAL A 141 -33.24 -16.47 22.83
C VAL A 141 -32.78 -15.02 22.93
N ASN A 142 -32.43 -14.57 24.13
CA ASN A 142 -31.97 -13.20 24.35
C ASN A 142 -30.44 -13.16 24.35
N ILE A 143 -29.90 -12.32 23.47
CA ILE A 143 -28.48 -12.15 23.24
C ILE A 143 -28.10 -10.71 23.58
N LEU A 144 -27.02 -10.56 24.34
CA LEU A 144 -26.42 -9.27 24.61
C LEU A 144 -25.50 -8.95 23.44
N ARG A 145 -25.71 -7.82 22.75
CA ARG A 145 -24.90 -7.45 21.58
C ARG A 145 -24.21 -6.12 21.77
N TYR A 146 -22.93 -6.09 21.42
CA TYR A 146 -22.12 -4.89 21.42
C TYR A 146 -21.24 -4.85 20.16
N ARG A 147 -21.27 -3.73 19.46
CA ARG A 147 -20.50 -3.50 18.24
C ARG A 147 -19.54 -2.34 18.48
N VAL A 148 -18.29 -2.51 18.07
CA VAL A 148 -17.30 -1.43 17.92
C VAL A 148 -16.88 -1.41 16.47
N SER A 149 -17.07 -0.29 15.80
CA SER A 149 -16.68 -0.07 14.40
C SER A 149 -15.76 1.14 14.31
N PHE A 150 -14.79 1.06 13.43
CA PHE A 150 -13.85 2.13 13.13
C PHE A 150 -14.25 2.77 11.79
N ASN A 151 -14.06 4.08 11.63
CA ASN A 151 -14.37 4.78 10.38
C ASN A 151 -13.36 4.49 9.26
N ARG A 152 -12.27 3.81 9.59
CA ARG A 152 -11.21 3.28 8.74
C ARG A 152 -10.71 1.96 9.34
N PRO A 153 -10.13 1.04 8.57
CA PRO A 153 -9.47 -0.14 9.14
C PRO A 153 -8.33 0.26 10.07
N VAL A 154 -8.18 -0.43 11.19
CA VAL A 154 -7.04 -0.32 12.11
C VAL A 154 -6.23 -1.61 12.09
N VAL A 155 -4.92 -1.54 12.29
CA VAL A 155 -4.03 -2.72 12.37
C VAL A 155 -3.57 -2.91 13.82
N GLY A 156 -2.89 -4.01 14.12
CA GLY A 156 -2.41 -4.28 15.48
C GLY A 156 -3.51 -4.40 16.56
N LEU A 157 -4.78 -4.56 16.16
CA LEU A 157 -5.92 -4.52 17.07
C LEU A 157 -5.79 -5.62 18.14
N SER A 158 -5.63 -5.21 19.38
CA SER A 158 -5.64 -6.08 20.56
C SER A 158 -6.84 -5.73 21.42
N PHE A 159 -7.48 -6.74 22.02
CA PHE A 159 -8.52 -6.55 23.04
C PHE A 159 -8.75 -7.85 23.81
N ARG A 160 -9.47 -7.73 24.93
CA ARG A 160 -9.77 -8.85 25.82
C ARG A 160 -11.27 -8.93 26.08
N ILE A 161 -11.78 -10.15 26.09
CA ILE A 161 -13.09 -10.49 26.66
C ILE A 161 -12.84 -11.29 27.93
N VAL A 162 -13.27 -10.75 29.06
CA VAL A 162 -13.02 -11.28 30.40
C VAL A 162 -14.29 -11.95 30.95
N ASP A 163 -14.09 -13.01 31.73
CA ASP A 163 -15.13 -13.75 32.47
C ASP A 163 -16.09 -14.60 31.61
N VAL A 164 -15.57 -15.22 30.55
CA VAL A 164 -16.30 -16.26 29.83
C VAL A 164 -16.28 -17.55 30.66
N ASP A 165 -17.26 -17.71 31.54
CA ASP A 165 -17.28 -18.78 32.54
C ASP A 165 -18.56 -19.64 32.53
N LEU A 166 -18.57 -20.66 33.38
CA LEU A 166 -19.79 -21.40 33.69
C LEU A 166 -19.99 -21.46 35.20
N ARG A 167 -21.23 -21.50 35.63
CA ARG A 167 -21.60 -21.77 37.02
C ARG A 167 -22.45 -23.02 37.09
N GLU A 168 -22.08 -23.96 37.95
CA GLU A 168 -22.88 -25.16 38.20
C GLU A 168 -23.95 -24.92 39.28
N VAL A 169 -24.97 -25.77 39.31
CA VAL A 169 -26.06 -25.75 40.32
C VAL A 169 -25.53 -25.80 41.76
N ALA A 170 -24.39 -26.47 41.98
CA ALA A 170 -23.76 -26.57 43.29
C ALA A 170 -23.23 -25.23 43.81
N ASP A 171 -22.93 -24.29 42.91
CA ASP A 171 -22.31 -23.00 43.17
C ASP A 171 -23.30 -21.81 43.04
N GLY A 172 -24.57 -22.10 42.75
CA GLY A 172 -25.65 -21.12 42.64
C GLY A 172 -26.49 -21.30 41.38
N ASP A 173 -26.88 -20.19 40.77
CA ASP A 173 -27.73 -20.13 39.58
C ASP A 173 -27.00 -20.70 38.36
N PRO A 174 -27.38 -21.87 37.83
CA PRO A 174 -26.62 -22.50 36.78
C PRO A 174 -26.67 -21.68 35.49
N TYR A 175 -25.53 -21.49 34.86
CA TYR A 175 -25.42 -20.91 33.53
C TYR A 175 -24.13 -21.38 32.84
N ILE A 176 -24.11 -21.26 31.51
CA ILE A 176 -22.92 -21.47 30.69
C ILE A 176 -22.79 -20.24 29.80
N GLY A 177 -21.85 -19.37 30.13
CA GLY A 177 -21.53 -18.19 29.34
C GLY A 177 -20.93 -18.61 28.00
N GLN A 178 -21.44 -18.06 26.92
CA GLN A 178 -20.86 -18.21 25.60
C GLN A 178 -20.84 -16.85 24.92
N VAL A 179 -19.68 -16.50 24.36
CA VAL A 179 -19.49 -15.31 23.54
C VAL A 179 -19.19 -15.72 22.11
N LYS A 180 -19.76 -15.00 21.15
CA LYS A 180 -19.35 -15.06 19.75
C LYS A 180 -18.72 -13.73 19.38
N VAL A 181 -17.55 -13.80 18.76
CA VAL A 181 -16.84 -12.63 18.25
C VAL A 181 -16.78 -12.75 16.73
N THR A 182 -17.33 -11.75 16.05
CA THR A 182 -17.21 -11.60 14.60
C THR A 182 -16.31 -10.42 14.33
N ILE A 183 -15.24 -10.63 13.56
CA ILE A 183 -14.30 -9.59 13.16
C ILE A 183 -14.43 -9.44 11.64
N SER A 184 -14.49 -8.21 11.15
CA SER A 184 -14.51 -7.96 9.71
C SER A 184 -13.63 -6.79 9.30
N ASN A 185 -13.34 -6.75 8.01
CA ASN A 185 -12.73 -5.62 7.32
C ASN A 185 -13.51 -5.36 6.04
N GLN A 186 -14.05 -4.15 5.87
CA GLN A 186 -14.83 -3.71 4.71
C GLN A 186 -16.03 -4.63 4.39
N GLY A 187 -16.64 -5.21 5.43
CA GLY A 187 -17.76 -6.13 5.32
C GLY A 187 -17.40 -7.60 5.06
N GLU A 188 -16.13 -7.92 4.84
CA GLU A 188 -15.65 -9.30 4.74
C GLU A 188 -15.34 -9.86 6.13
N VAL A 189 -15.93 -11.01 6.47
CA VAL A 189 -15.73 -11.66 7.77
C VAL A 189 -14.39 -12.39 7.80
N LEU A 190 -13.54 -12.01 8.75
CA LEU A 190 -12.23 -12.61 8.97
C LEU A 190 -12.35 -13.85 9.86
N THR A 191 -11.41 -14.79 9.72
CA THR A 191 -11.38 -16.04 10.50
C THR A 191 -10.12 -16.10 11.38
N PRO A 192 -10.17 -15.55 12.61
CA PRO A 192 -9.04 -15.57 13.52
C PRO A 192 -8.54 -16.98 13.85
N VAL A 193 -7.23 -17.14 13.92
CA VAL A 193 -6.56 -18.42 14.18
C VAL A 193 -6.09 -18.51 15.63
N ALA A 194 -6.34 -19.65 16.29
CA ALA A 194 -5.90 -19.90 17.65
C ALA A 194 -4.38 -19.80 17.79
N VAL A 195 -3.90 -19.30 18.92
CA VAL A 195 -2.48 -19.07 19.27
C VAL A 195 -1.84 -17.88 18.55
N THR A 196 -2.14 -17.65 17.27
CA THR A 196 -1.61 -16.48 16.54
C THR A 196 -2.45 -15.24 16.83
N ASP A 197 -3.77 -15.33 16.64
CA ASP A 197 -4.66 -14.18 16.63
C ASP A 197 -5.42 -14.04 17.95
N TYR A 198 -5.55 -15.15 18.69
CA TYR A 198 -6.10 -15.13 20.03
C TYR A 198 -5.56 -16.24 20.94
N THR A 199 -5.63 -16.01 22.25
CA THR A 199 -5.34 -17.00 23.30
C THR A 199 -6.51 -17.14 24.26
N LEU A 200 -6.58 -18.30 24.93
CA LEU A 200 -7.68 -18.65 25.83
C LEU A 200 -7.17 -18.90 27.24
N GLY A 201 -7.91 -18.37 28.22
CA GLY A 201 -7.80 -18.78 29.61
C GLY A 201 -8.26 -20.24 29.80
N SER A 202 -7.79 -20.88 30.87
CA SER A 202 -8.06 -22.30 31.12
C SER A 202 -9.54 -22.64 31.34
N ALA A 203 -10.36 -21.64 31.70
CA ALA A 203 -11.79 -21.76 31.90
C ALA A 203 -12.60 -21.57 30.60
N VAL A 204 -11.95 -21.33 29.46
CA VAL A 204 -12.61 -21.08 28.17
C VAL A 204 -12.31 -22.20 27.18
N THR A 205 -13.28 -22.52 26.33
CA THR A 205 -13.13 -23.46 25.23
C THR A 205 -13.63 -22.84 23.94
N ASP A 206 -12.77 -22.82 22.91
CA ASP A 206 -13.19 -22.54 21.53
C ASP A 206 -14.05 -23.70 21.01
N VAL A 207 -15.29 -23.39 20.62
CA VAL A 207 -16.24 -24.35 20.05
C VAL A 207 -16.42 -24.16 18.54
N GLY A 208 -15.58 -23.33 17.91
CA GLY A 208 -15.49 -23.09 16.48
C GLY A 208 -16.41 -21.96 15.99
N GLY A 209 -16.05 -21.35 14.86
CA GLY A 209 -16.86 -20.29 14.22
C GLY A 209 -16.92 -18.98 15.02
N GLY A 210 -15.87 -18.67 15.78
CA GLY A 210 -15.78 -17.48 16.63
C GLY A 210 -16.52 -17.60 17.97
N PHE A 211 -17.02 -18.80 18.32
CA PHE A 211 -17.70 -19.06 19.58
C PHE A 211 -16.73 -19.54 20.66
N PHE A 212 -16.74 -18.89 21.82
CA PHE A 212 -15.99 -19.24 23.01
C PHE A 212 -16.94 -19.50 24.17
N ARG A 213 -16.76 -20.63 24.85
CA ARG A 213 -17.68 -21.11 25.89
C ARG A 213 -16.94 -21.33 27.20
N GLY A 214 -17.54 -20.90 28.31
CA GLY A 214 -17.06 -21.22 29.64
C GLY A 214 -17.12 -22.73 29.92
N ASN A 215 -16.06 -23.25 30.55
CA ASN A 215 -15.90 -24.66 30.90
C ASN A 215 -15.66 -24.88 32.42
N SER A 216 -15.44 -23.81 33.18
CA SER A 216 -15.32 -23.88 34.63
C SER A 216 -15.72 -22.55 35.28
N TRP A 217 -15.97 -22.60 36.59
CA TRP A 217 -16.31 -21.47 37.43
C TRP A 217 -15.09 -20.55 37.64
N VAL A 218 -15.24 -19.26 37.35
CA VAL A 218 -14.21 -18.24 37.53
C VAL A 218 -14.55 -17.40 38.75
N ASN A 219 -13.67 -17.38 39.76
CA ASN A 219 -13.92 -16.66 41.02
C ASN A 219 -12.70 -15.86 41.47
N GLY A 220 -12.66 -14.58 41.11
CA GLY A 220 -11.63 -13.66 41.59
C GLY A 220 -10.21 -13.98 41.11
N THR A 221 -10.07 -14.81 40.08
CA THR A 221 -8.80 -15.13 39.41
C THR A 221 -8.75 -14.45 38.05
N PRO A 222 -7.74 -13.60 37.74
CA PRO A 222 -7.94 -12.55 36.75
C PRO A 222 -8.13 -12.93 35.29
N ASN A 223 -7.60 -14.06 34.86
CA ASN A 223 -7.39 -14.31 33.44
C ASN A 223 -7.76 -15.71 32.96
N ILE A 224 -8.25 -16.58 33.85
CA ILE A 224 -8.59 -17.94 33.44
C ILE A 224 -9.87 -17.98 32.60
N GLY A 225 -10.73 -16.97 32.68
CA GLY A 225 -11.96 -16.83 31.90
C GLY A 225 -11.80 -15.96 30.65
N ASP A 226 -10.58 -15.68 30.21
CA ASP A 226 -10.35 -14.66 29.19
C ASP A 226 -10.24 -15.24 27.78
N VAL A 227 -10.69 -14.45 26.81
CA VAL A 227 -10.31 -14.56 25.40
C VAL A 227 -9.51 -13.30 25.06
N VAL A 228 -8.24 -13.45 24.69
CA VAL A 228 -7.34 -12.33 24.40
C VAL A 228 -7.01 -12.34 22.91
N TYR A 229 -7.41 -11.31 22.18
CA TYR A 229 -7.13 -11.10 20.77
C TYR A 229 -5.88 -10.25 20.57
N ASN A 230 -5.06 -10.58 19.57
CA ASN A 230 -3.96 -9.78 19.05
C ASN A 230 -3.92 -9.97 17.53
N LEU A 231 -4.43 -8.99 16.78
CA LEU A 231 -4.67 -9.09 15.34
C LEU A 231 -3.62 -8.25 14.60
N SER A 232 -2.84 -8.89 13.74
CA SER A 232 -1.78 -8.21 12.97
C SER A 232 -2.26 -7.76 11.58
N TYR A 233 -3.55 -7.79 11.32
CA TYR A 233 -4.15 -7.48 10.03
C TYR A 233 -5.25 -6.42 10.17
N PRO A 234 -5.63 -5.73 9.07
CA PRO A 234 -6.62 -4.67 9.13
C PRO A 234 -8.00 -5.15 9.58
N VAL A 235 -8.64 -4.39 10.47
CA VAL A 235 -9.99 -4.62 11.02
C VAL A 235 -10.74 -3.30 11.11
N ASP A 236 -12.00 -3.26 10.67
CA ASP A 236 -12.87 -2.09 10.81
C ASP A 236 -14.10 -2.33 11.69
N ASP A 237 -14.39 -3.58 12.06
CA ASP A 237 -15.56 -3.91 12.87
C ASP A 237 -15.33 -5.14 13.75
N VAL A 238 -15.70 -4.99 15.03
CA VAL A 238 -15.73 -6.05 16.04
C VAL A 238 -17.14 -6.14 16.59
N PHE A 239 -17.78 -7.28 16.38
CA PHE A 239 -19.13 -7.56 16.83
C PHE A 239 -19.18 -8.71 17.83
N ILE A 240 -19.66 -8.40 19.03
CA ILE A 240 -19.65 -9.27 20.20
C ILE A 240 -21.09 -9.63 20.56
N GLU A 241 -21.36 -10.93 20.63
CA GLU A 241 -22.65 -11.49 21.03
C GLU A 241 -22.47 -12.40 22.25
N PHE A 242 -23.04 -12.03 23.40
CA PHE A 242 -22.96 -12.81 24.64
C PHE A 242 -24.31 -13.44 24.99
N MET A 243 -24.28 -14.72 25.36
CA MET A 243 -25.47 -15.54 25.58
C MET A 243 -25.25 -16.59 26.66
N ASN A 244 -26.37 -17.06 27.21
CA ASN A 244 -26.41 -18.27 28.04
C ASN A 244 -26.83 -19.47 27.20
N VAL A 245 -26.06 -20.55 27.26
CA VAL A 245 -26.37 -21.81 26.57
C VAL A 245 -26.72 -22.95 27.52
N ASP A 246 -26.88 -22.67 28.82
CA ASP A 246 -27.28 -23.68 29.80
C ASP A 246 -28.80 -23.91 29.79
N PRO A 247 -29.27 -25.11 29.41
CA PRO A 247 -30.69 -25.45 29.35
C PRO A 247 -31.34 -25.65 30.74
N THR A 248 -30.55 -25.59 31.82
CA THR A 248 -31.01 -25.81 33.20
C THR A 248 -31.24 -24.51 33.97
N THR A 249 -30.89 -23.37 33.36
CA THR A 249 -31.12 -22.03 33.91
C THR A 249 -32.61 -21.81 34.18
N THR A 250 -32.96 -21.30 35.37
CA THR A 250 -34.36 -21.01 35.72
C THR A 250 -34.56 -19.52 36.03
N ALA A 251 -35.69 -18.97 35.59
CA ALA A 251 -36.00 -17.54 35.56
C ALA A 251 -36.24 -16.85 36.92
N LEU A 252 -35.91 -17.49 38.05
CA LEU A 252 -36.45 -17.10 39.36
C LEU A 252 -35.43 -16.53 40.36
N THR A 253 -34.18 -16.33 39.95
CA THR A 253 -33.11 -15.99 40.89
C THR A 253 -32.38 -14.68 40.54
N PRO A 254 -31.79 -13.99 41.55
CA PRO A 254 -31.34 -12.61 41.44
C PRO A 254 -29.89 -12.45 40.93
N GLY A 255 -29.28 -13.46 40.34
CA GLY A 255 -27.92 -13.40 39.79
C GLY A 255 -27.83 -12.59 38.48
N ASN A 256 -26.61 -12.13 38.17
CA ASN A 256 -26.26 -11.55 36.87
C ASN A 256 -25.25 -12.45 36.17
N MET A 257 -25.32 -12.50 34.84
CA MET A 257 -24.23 -12.96 33.98
C MET A 257 -23.54 -11.72 33.41
N ALA A 258 -22.22 -11.75 33.33
CA ALA A 258 -21.43 -10.61 32.87
C ALA A 258 -20.25 -11.07 32.00
N ILE A 259 -19.79 -10.17 31.14
CA ILE A 259 -18.46 -10.19 30.52
C ILE A 259 -17.89 -8.78 30.58
N LEU A 260 -16.58 -8.64 30.46
CA LEU A 260 -15.92 -7.33 30.36
C LEU A 260 -15.08 -7.25 29.08
N ILE A 261 -15.22 -6.17 28.32
CA ILE A 261 -14.33 -5.86 27.19
C ILE A 261 -13.24 -4.91 27.70
N SER A 262 -11.97 -5.27 27.51
CA SER A 262 -10.83 -4.53 28.06
C SER A 262 -9.67 -4.41 27.08
N ASP A 263 -8.74 -3.52 27.40
CA ASP A 263 -7.41 -3.41 26.77
C ASP A 263 -7.52 -3.30 25.24
N MET A 264 -8.48 -2.51 24.76
CA MET A 264 -8.72 -2.36 23.32
C MET A 264 -7.74 -1.32 22.78
N THR A 265 -6.70 -1.79 22.09
CA THR A 265 -5.64 -0.96 21.49
C THR A 265 -5.50 -1.28 20.01
N TRP A 266 -5.02 -0.34 19.21
CA TRP A 266 -4.67 -0.56 17.81
C TRP A 266 -3.47 0.28 17.40
N ASP A 267 -2.90 -0.08 16.24
CA ASP A 267 -1.80 0.57 15.57
C ASP A 267 -2.32 1.36 14.34
N CYS A 268 -1.51 2.30 13.85
CA CYS A 268 -1.81 3.12 12.66
C CYS A 268 -1.71 2.30 11.36
N ALA A 269 -2.50 2.64 10.35
CA ALA A 269 -2.38 2.03 9.01
C ALA A 269 -1.42 2.85 8.13
N TYR A 270 -0.72 2.19 7.22
CA TYR A 270 0.05 2.87 6.19
C TYR A 270 -0.87 3.59 5.21
N ARG A 271 -0.44 4.76 4.73
CA ARG A 271 -1.16 5.54 3.73
C ARG A 271 -0.93 4.96 2.32
N ASN A 272 -1.73 5.46 1.39
CA ASN A 272 -1.66 5.25 -0.05
C ASN A 272 -2.35 6.48 -0.66
N PHE A 273 -1.59 7.51 -1.07
CA PHE A 273 -2.15 8.79 -1.52
C PHE A 273 -2.67 8.78 -2.95
N ASP A 274 -2.01 8.04 -3.85
CA ASP A 274 -2.35 8.00 -5.27
C ASP A 274 -3.39 6.90 -5.62
N ALA A 275 -3.72 6.05 -4.64
CA ALA A 275 -4.61 4.90 -4.70
C ALA A 275 -4.17 3.79 -5.68
N ASP A 276 -2.86 3.60 -5.84
CA ASP A 276 -2.29 2.51 -6.62
C ASP A 276 -2.30 1.16 -5.85
N THR A 277 -1.40 0.23 -6.18
CA THR A 277 -1.30 -1.06 -5.49
C THR A 277 -0.25 -1.11 -4.38
N LEU A 278 0.58 -0.09 -4.28
CA LEU A 278 1.63 0.07 -3.29
C LEU A 278 1.07 0.87 -2.10
N ALA A 279 1.84 1.04 -1.06
CA ALA A 279 1.45 1.85 0.09
C ALA A 279 2.66 2.68 0.42
N ASP A 280 2.49 3.96 0.74
CA ASP A 280 3.53 4.99 0.78
C ASP A 280 4.93 4.47 1.19
N HIS A 281 5.08 3.78 2.34
CA HIS A 281 6.36 3.18 2.78
C HIS A 281 7.03 2.12 1.86
N PHE A 282 6.42 1.81 0.72
CA PHE A 282 6.94 0.93 -0.32
C PHE A 282 7.03 1.66 -1.66
N ASP A 283 6.65 2.92 -1.72
CA ASP A 283 6.38 3.70 -2.91
C ASP A 283 7.18 4.99 -2.95
N THR A 284 8.22 4.99 -3.77
CA THR A 284 9.13 6.13 -4.00
C THR A 284 8.46 7.37 -4.65
N ASP A 285 7.17 7.30 -5.00
CA ASP A 285 6.33 8.39 -5.52
C ASP A 285 4.90 8.24 -4.96
N SER A 286 4.75 8.48 -3.65
CA SER A 286 3.56 8.18 -2.84
C SER A 286 2.27 8.85 -3.36
N ASP A 287 2.37 9.97 -4.07
CA ASP A 287 1.22 10.69 -4.63
C ASP A 287 1.08 10.60 -6.17
N GLY A 288 2.03 9.92 -6.82
CA GLY A 288 1.99 9.55 -8.23
C GLY A 288 2.10 10.76 -9.17
N ASP A 289 2.78 11.82 -8.75
CA ASP A 289 2.94 13.04 -9.53
C ASP A 289 4.25 13.11 -10.33
N THR A 290 5.02 12.03 -10.33
CA THR A 290 6.31 11.83 -11.00
C THR A 290 7.51 12.50 -10.34
N CYS A 291 7.30 13.25 -9.25
CA CYS A 291 8.35 13.79 -8.41
C CYS A 291 8.68 12.78 -7.30
N PRO A 292 9.88 12.18 -7.27
CA PRO A 292 10.21 11.22 -6.22
C PRO A 292 10.12 11.80 -4.81
N ASP A 293 9.56 11.03 -3.88
CA ASP A 293 9.41 11.36 -2.46
C ASP A 293 10.72 11.83 -1.82
N ALA A 294 11.83 11.21 -2.22
CA ALA A 294 13.20 11.57 -1.83
C ALA A 294 13.55 13.06 -2.10
N LEU A 295 13.00 13.65 -3.16
CA LEU A 295 13.20 15.06 -3.53
C LEU A 295 12.17 15.99 -2.90
N GLU A 296 11.10 15.44 -2.33
CA GLU A 296 9.98 16.17 -1.74
C GLU A 296 10.04 16.27 -0.22
N GLY A 297 11.12 15.77 0.38
CA GLY A 297 11.45 16.01 1.77
C GLY A 297 12.37 17.21 1.99
N ASP A 298 12.77 17.41 3.25
CA ASP A 298 13.67 18.51 3.66
C ASP A 298 15.15 18.12 3.71
N GLY A 299 15.53 16.95 3.18
CA GLY A 299 16.90 16.43 3.16
C GLY A 299 17.83 17.19 2.21
N GLY A 300 17.28 17.86 1.19
CA GLY A 300 18.02 18.63 0.20
C GLY A 300 18.78 17.78 -0.82
N PHE A 301 18.23 16.60 -1.13
CA PHE A 301 18.69 15.72 -2.19
C PHE A 301 18.34 16.29 -3.57
N THR A 302 19.03 15.81 -4.60
CA THR A 302 18.76 16.15 -5.99
C THR A 302 18.67 14.89 -6.84
N LEU A 303 18.25 15.00 -8.10
CA LEU A 303 18.26 13.90 -9.07
C LEU A 303 19.59 13.14 -9.19
N THR A 304 20.72 13.76 -8.78
CA THR A 304 22.03 13.06 -8.81
C THR A 304 22.27 12.15 -7.61
N ASP A 305 21.46 12.27 -6.57
CA ASP A 305 21.50 11.43 -5.38
C ASP A 305 20.62 10.17 -5.54
N LEU A 306 19.68 10.17 -6.51
CA LEU A 306 18.77 9.06 -6.76
C LEU A 306 19.38 7.98 -7.65
N ASP A 307 19.02 6.72 -7.37
CA ASP A 307 19.26 5.59 -8.26
C ASP A 307 18.12 5.47 -9.32
N GLY A 308 18.23 4.48 -10.21
CA GLY A 308 17.32 4.35 -11.36
C GLY A 308 15.89 3.93 -11.02
N ASP A 309 15.63 3.63 -9.76
CA ASP A 309 14.32 3.32 -9.18
C ASP A 309 13.81 4.43 -8.25
N ASN A 310 14.39 5.62 -8.34
CA ASN A 310 14.03 6.81 -7.55
C ASN A 310 14.34 6.74 -6.05
N SER A 311 14.98 5.67 -5.56
CA SER A 311 15.48 5.57 -4.19
C SER A 311 16.79 6.35 -3.98
N LEU A 312 17.19 6.56 -2.72
CA LEU A 312 18.51 7.08 -2.32
C LEU A 312 19.61 6.00 -2.30
N GLY A 313 19.29 4.80 -2.78
CA GLY A 313 20.18 3.68 -3.04
C GLY A 313 20.43 2.74 -1.87
N ASP A 314 20.79 1.49 -2.21
CA ASP A 314 20.88 0.32 -1.31
C ASP A 314 22.01 0.36 -0.25
N ILE A 315 22.75 1.47 -0.12
CA ILE A 315 23.82 1.58 0.88
C ILE A 315 23.24 2.13 2.18
N VAL A 316 22.81 1.20 3.03
CA VAL A 316 22.00 1.47 4.22
C VAL A 316 22.71 1.23 5.54
N ASN A 317 22.09 1.68 6.63
CA ASN A 317 22.46 1.25 7.97
C ASN A 317 21.78 -0.08 8.32
N LEU A 318 22.56 -1.17 8.31
CA LEU A 318 22.12 -2.54 8.61
C LEU A 318 21.40 -2.76 9.96
N ALA A 319 21.33 -1.75 10.84
CA ALA A 319 20.56 -1.81 12.07
C ALA A 319 19.09 -1.40 11.91
N ASN A 320 18.76 -0.63 10.87
CA ASN A 320 17.49 0.04 10.71
C ASN A 320 17.10 0.41 9.26
N GLY A 321 17.83 -0.07 8.25
CA GLY A 321 17.46 0.06 6.83
C GLY A 321 17.59 1.45 6.20
N ILE A 322 17.55 2.53 6.97
CA ILE A 322 17.69 3.90 6.43
C ILE A 322 18.97 4.07 5.55
N PRO A 323 18.88 4.66 4.34
CA PRO A 323 20.01 5.05 3.51
C PRO A 323 21.04 5.86 4.29
N ILE A 324 22.32 5.52 4.12
CA ILE A 324 23.40 6.23 4.84
C ILE A 324 23.43 7.72 4.48
N VAL A 325 23.01 8.07 3.26
CA VAL A 325 22.92 9.45 2.77
C VAL A 325 21.79 10.24 3.44
N ALA A 326 20.66 9.60 3.75
CA ALA A 326 19.55 10.15 4.53
C ALA A 326 19.87 10.29 6.03
N GLY A 327 20.80 9.48 6.55
CA GLY A 327 21.31 9.59 7.90
C GLY A 327 20.32 9.16 8.97
N ALA A 328 19.35 10.01 9.30
CA ALA A 328 18.25 9.70 10.23
C ALA A 328 16.87 9.76 9.57
N GLY A 329 16.83 9.84 8.23
CA GLY A 329 15.65 10.17 7.44
C GLY A 329 15.49 11.68 7.26
N GLN A 330 14.53 12.05 6.41
CA GLN A 330 14.09 13.42 6.16
C GLN A 330 12.63 13.62 6.59
N SER A 331 12.24 14.88 6.77
CA SER A 331 10.84 15.22 7.04
C SER A 331 10.09 15.34 5.73
N ASN A 332 8.86 14.81 5.67
CA ASN A 332 7.97 15.04 4.54
C ASN A 332 7.64 16.54 4.39
N VAL A 333 7.77 17.09 3.17
CA VAL A 333 7.30 18.43 2.80
C VAL A 333 6.11 18.36 1.85
N SER A 334 6.19 17.60 0.77
CA SER A 334 5.13 17.52 -0.24
C SER A 334 4.79 16.14 -0.82
N SER A 335 5.48 15.06 -0.45
CA SER A 335 5.36 13.72 -1.07
C SER A 335 3.99 13.03 -1.08
N THR A 336 2.98 13.70 -0.53
CA THR A 336 1.63 13.17 -0.35
C THR A 336 0.57 14.09 -0.97
N ASN A 337 1.00 15.01 -1.82
CA ASN A 337 0.19 16.02 -2.44
C ASN A 337 0.65 16.32 -3.87
N ALA A 338 0.10 15.55 -4.80
CA ALA A 338 0.29 15.57 -6.26
C ALA A 338 0.03 16.91 -6.99
N SER A 339 -0.18 17.99 -6.26
CA SER A 339 -0.30 19.36 -6.76
C SER A 339 0.90 20.23 -6.39
N ILE A 340 1.91 19.69 -5.70
CA ILE A 340 3.09 20.40 -5.23
C ILE A 340 4.30 19.51 -5.42
N THR A 341 5.11 19.79 -6.44
CA THR A 341 6.42 19.17 -6.63
C THR A 341 7.53 20.03 -6.03
N SER A 342 8.68 19.42 -5.74
CA SER A 342 9.88 20.14 -5.32
C SER A 342 10.55 20.91 -6.48
N GLY A 343 11.51 21.78 -6.15
CA GLY A 343 12.32 22.45 -7.18
C GLY A 343 13.39 21.53 -7.77
N GLU A 344 13.61 20.38 -7.15
CA GLU A 344 14.66 19.43 -7.46
C GLU A 344 14.16 18.34 -8.44
N CYS A 345 12.85 18.21 -8.59
CA CYS A 345 12.19 17.37 -9.59
C CYS A 345 12.32 17.94 -11.02
N ASP A 346 11.98 17.10 -11.99
CA ASP A 346 12.03 17.35 -13.43
C ASP A 346 10.65 16.97 -14.02
N ASP A 347 9.67 17.85 -13.83
CA ASP A 347 8.26 17.53 -14.09
C ASP A 347 8.02 17.27 -15.59
N ASP A 348 8.78 17.92 -16.48
CA ASP A 348 8.68 17.71 -17.93
C ASP A 348 9.60 16.65 -18.51
N GLY A 349 10.52 16.09 -17.72
CA GLY A 349 11.37 14.97 -18.08
C GLY A 349 12.45 15.32 -19.11
N ASP A 350 12.83 16.59 -19.26
CA ASP A 350 13.84 17.01 -20.22
C ASP A 350 15.29 16.81 -19.71
N GLY A 351 15.45 16.35 -18.47
CA GLY A 351 16.71 16.15 -17.78
C GLY A 351 17.21 17.39 -17.02
N VAL A 352 16.39 18.43 -16.89
CA VAL A 352 16.68 19.67 -16.18
C VAL A 352 15.68 19.86 -15.04
N ALA A 353 16.19 20.13 -13.84
CA ALA A 353 15.32 20.29 -12.67
C ALA A 353 14.51 21.60 -12.74
N ASN A 354 13.27 21.56 -12.25
CA ASN A 354 12.30 22.64 -12.14
C ASN A 354 12.89 23.96 -11.62
N SER A 355 13.78 23.90 -10.63
CA SER A 355 14.46 25.07 -10.04
C SER A 355 15.39 25.78 -11.01
N THR A 356 15.92 25.05 -11.99
CA THR A 356 16.75 25.57 -13.08
C THR A 356 15.89 26.15 -14.20
N ASP A 357 14.77 25.51 -14.56
CA ASP A 357 13.85 26.00 -15.60
C ASP A 357 12.98 27.17 -15.17
N GLY A 358 12.65 27.20 -13.88
CA GLY A 358 11.82 28.23 -13.28
C GLY A 358 10.42 28.29 -13.89
N ALA A 359 10.23 29.15 -14.89
CA ALA A 359 8.91 29.33 -15.52
C ALA A 359 8.63 28.30 -16.62
N ASN A 360 9.64 27.55 -17.06
CA ASN A 360 9.57 26.57 -18.13
C ASN A 360 9.57 25.13 -17.64
N ALA A 361 9.40 24.88 -16.33
CA ALA A 361 9.45 23.54 -15.71
C ALA A 361 8.38 22.54 -16.21
N LEU A 362 7.61 22.89 -17.24
CA LEU A 362 6.58 22.06 -17.86
C LEU A 362 6.69 22.11 -19.40
N ASP A 363 7.82 22.56 -19.93
CA ASP A 363 8.10 22.71 -21.36
C ASP A 363 9.28 21.80 -21.73
N PRO A 364 9.02 20.57 -22.18
CA PRO A 364 10.03 19.51 -22.32
C PRO A 364 11.08 19.78 -23.41
N CYS A 365 10.97 20.92 -24.10
CA CYS A 365 11.87 21.34 -25.16
C CYS A 365 12.71 22.55 -24.76
N LEU A 366 12.61 23.01 -23.50
CA LEU A 366 13.38 24.10 -22.95
C LEU A 366 14.07 23.68 -21.65
N PRO A 367 15.40 23.85 -21.56
CA PRO A 367 16.27 24.50 -22.53
C PRO A 367 16.49 23.68 -23.80
N VAL A 368 16.61 24.36 -24.94
CA VAL A 368 16.88 23.69 -26.23
C VAL A 368 18.17 22.87 -26.13
N GLN A 369 18.03 21.56 -26.33
CA GLN A 369 19.13 20.60 -26.32
C GLN A 369 19.71 20.41 -27.73
N PRO A 370 21.00 20.02 -27.85
CA PRO A 370 21.59 19.68 -29.14
C PRO A 370 21.12 18.31 -29.65
N ALA A 371 21.18 18.11 -30.97
CA ALA A 371 21.04 16.78 -31.58
C ALA A 371 21.91 15.73 -30.89
N GLY A 372 21.33 14.55 -30.64
CA GLY A 372 21.92 13.43 -29.92
C GLY A 372 21.89 13.55 -28.40
N TYR A 373 21.10 14.47 -27.85
CA TYR A 373 20.86 14.55 -26.41
C TYR A 373 20.08 13.31 -25.92
N THR A 374 20.50 12.74 -24.79
CA THR A 374 19.89 11.52 -24.21
C THR A 374 19.63 11.66 -22.71
N GLY A 375 19.61 12.89 -22.19
CA GLY A 375 19.42 13.16 -20.76
C GLY A 375 17.96 13.22 -20.34
N TYR A 376 17.03 13.03 -21.27
CA TYR A 376 15.59 13.05 -21.05
C TYR A 376 15.08 11.74 -20.44
N ASP A 377 13.89 11.79 -19.84
CA ASP A 377 13.11 10.61 -19.44
C ASP A 377 12.07 10.24 -20.50
N ALA A 378 12.30 9.13 -21.21
CA ALA A 378 11.39 8.62 -22.24
C ALA A 378 10.04 8.12 -21.68
N SER A 379 9.96 7.87 -20.38
CA SER A 379 8.74 7.42 -19.71
C SER A 379 7.84 8.58 -19.25
N ASN A 380 8.40 9.78 -19.12
CA ASN A 380 7.67 10.99 -18.77
C ASN A 380 6.65 11.35 -19.89
N ALA A 381 5.40 11.53 -19.50
CA ALA A 381 4.30 11.77 -20.42
C ALA A 381 4.31 13.17 -21.06
N ILE A 382 4.88 14.17 -20.37
CA ILE A 382 5.05 15.53 -20.88
C ILE A 382 6.15 15.51 -21.94
N TRP A 383 7.32 14.95 -21.62
CA TRP A 383 8.41 14.78 -22.58
C TRP A 383 7.97 14.06 -23.84
N ALA A 384 7.33 12.89 -23.69
CA ALA A 384 6.91 12.06 -24.81
C ALA A 384 5.88 12.76 -25.73
N ALA A 385 5.15 13.75 -25.22
CA ALA A 385 4.17 14.54 -25.97
C ALA A 385 4.75 15.81 -26.63
N GLY A 386 6.02 16.14 -26.36
CA GLY A 386 6.78 17.22 -27.00
C GLY A 386 7.12 16.93 -28.47
N ASP A 387 7.63 17.96 -29.14
CA ASP A 387 8.13 17.97 -30.54
C ASP A 387 9.27 19.00 -30.56
N CYS A 388 10.44 18.58 -30.08
CA CYS A 388 11.49 19.51 -29.67
C CYS A 388 12.35 20.03 -30.82
N ASP A 389 12.42 19.30 -31.92
CA ASP A 389 13.06 19.74 -33.14
C ASP A 389 12.09 20.46 -34.10
N GLY A 390 10.78 20.34 -33.89
CA GLY A 390 9.72 21.01 -34.62
C GLY A 390 9.39 20.35 -35.97
N ASP A 391 9.72 19.08 -36.15
CA ASP A 391 9.48 18.31 -37.36
C ASP A 391 8.06 17.69 -37.40
N THR A 392 7.27 17.80 -36.33
CA THR A 392 5.90 17.26 -36.17
C THR A 392 5.77 15.78 -35.86
N ILE A 393 6.86 15.05 -35.76
CA ILE A 393 6.91 13.78 -35.04
C ILE A 393 7.06 14.15 -33.55
N LEU A 394 6.43 13.37 -32.67
CA LEU A 394 6.54 13.62 -31.23
C LEU A 394 7.77 12.88 -30.69
N ASN A 395 8.41 13.45 -29.67
CA ASN A 395 9.61 12.90 -29.03
C ASN A 395 9.45 11.40 -28.69
N GLY A 396 8.32 11.00 -28.08
CA GLY A 396 8.09 9.60 -27.71
C GLY A 396 7.91 8.66 -28.91
N ALA A 397 7.43 9.18 -30.05
CA ALA A 397 7.35 8.43 -31.29
C ALA A 397 8.73 8.30 -31.96
N GLU A 398 9.56 9.32 -31.87
CA GLU A 398 10.94 9.29 -32.35
C GLU A 398 11.79 8.32 -31.56
N ASP A 399 11.74 8.38 -30.22
CA ASP A 399 12.41 7.43 -29.32
C ASP A 399 12.02 5.97 -29.64
N THR A 400 10.72 5.72 -29.86
CA THR A 400 10.22 4.40 -30.27
C THR A 400 10.73 3.97 -31.66
N ASN A 401 10.87 4.91 -32.59
CA ASN A 401 11.28 4.65 -33.97
C ASN A 401 12.80 4.66 -34.17
N GLY A 402 13.55 5.17 -33.19
CA GLY A 402 15.00 5.33 -33.22
C GLY A 402 15.50 6.60 -33.91
N THR A 403 14.62 7.53 -34.27
CA THR A 403 14.99 8.88 -34.73
C THR A 403 15.33 9.78 -33.54
N ASP A 404 16.00 10.90 -33.76
CA ASP A 404 16.51 11.79 -32.72
C ASP A 404 15.54 12.95 -32.42
N PRO A 405 14.90 13.00 -31.22
CA PRO A 405 13.92 14.03 -30.83
C PRO A 405 14.39 15.49 -30.92
N TYR A 406 15.69 15.70 -31.11
CA TYR A 406 16.33 17.01 -31.17
C TYR A 406 16.97 17.28 -32.54
N ASN A 407 16.64 16.49 -33.57
CA ASN A 407 17.18 16.63 -34.91
C ASN A 407 16.17 16.28 -36.02
N THR A 408 15.73 17.32 -36.74
CA THR A 408 14.74 17.21 -37.82
C THR A 408 15.10 16.30 -38.99
N ASP A 409 16.36 15.88 -39.11
CA ASP A 409 16.92 15.03 -40.17
C ASP A 409 17.97 14.13 -39.51
N THR A 410 17.51 13.02 -38.95
CA THR A 410 18.30 12.13 -38.08
C THR A 410 19.55 11.64 -38.81
N ASP A 411 19.40 11.14 -40.04
CA ASP A 411 20.48 10.53 -40.78
C ASP A 411 21.31 11.51 -41.62
N GLY A 412 20.83 12.75 -41.80
CA GLY A 412 21.54 13.84 -42.46
C GLY A 412 21.55 13.75 -43.99
N ASP A 413 20.63 12.99 -44.60
CA ASP A 413 20.53 12.86 -46.06
C ASP A 413 19.94 14.12 -46.73
N GLY A 414 19.39 15.05 -45.96
CA GLY A 414 18.74 16.28 -46.42
C GLY A 414 17.22 16.19 -46.57
N THR A 415 16.63 15.05 -46.20
CA THR A 415 15.20 14.80 -46.10
C THR A 415 14.82 14.70 -44.63
N ALA A 416 13.94 15.58 -44.16
CA ALA A 416 13.49 15.50 -42.77
C ALA A 416 12.70 14.22 -42.48
N ASP A 417 12.79 13.71 -41.25
CA ASP A 417 12.23 12.43 -40.82
C ASP A 417 10.72 12.34 -41.11
N ASN A 418 9.99 13.43 -40.87
CA ASN A 418 8.56 13.56 -41.18
C ASN A 418 8.19 13.50 -42.68
N LEU A 419 9.14 13.70 -43.59
CA LEU A 419 8.92 13.71 -45.04
C LEU A 419 9.22 12.38 -45.72
N GLU A 420 9.82 11.44 -45.00
CA GLU A 420 10.24 10.16 -45.55
C GLU A 420 9.13 9.12 -45.56
N ALA A 421 9.30 8.07 -46.37
CA ALA A 421 8.25 7.09 -46.57
C ALA A 421 8.16 6.07 -45.42
N SER A 422 9.22 5.93 -44.61
CA SER A 422 9.26 5.00 -43.47
C SER A 422 10.38 5.34 -42.49
N THR A 423 10.28 4.83 -41.26
CA THR A 423 11.33 4.94 -40.22
C THR A 423 12.67 4.32 -40.63
N ALA A 424 12.67 3.41 -41.62
CA ALA A 424 13.91 2.85 -42.14
C ALA A 424 14.58 3.75 -43.19
N GLU A 425 13.84 4.69 -43.77
CA GLU A 425 14.44 5.74 -44.60
C GLU A 425 15.10 6.76 -43.66
N ALA A 426 14.42 7.23 -42.61
CA ALA A 426 14.93 8.17 -41.58
C ALA A 426 16.20 7.80 -40.82
N LEU A 427 16.69 6.58 -41.02
CA LEU A 427 17.87 6.05 -40.35
C LEU A 427 18.91 5.54 -41.36
N ASP A 428 18.66 5.67 -42.65
CA ASP A 428 19.51 5.20 -43.74
C ASP A 428 19.91 6.38 -44.61
N PRO A 429 21.13 6.95 -44.44
CA PRO A 429 21.55 8.19 -45.09
C PRO A 429 21.69 8.11 -46.62
N CYS A 430 21.41 6.94 -47.18
CA CYS A 430 21.40 6.66 -48.61
C CYS A 430 19.99 6.53 -49.19
N LEU A 431 18.97 6.68 -48.36
CA LEU A 431 17.56 6.74 -48.73
C LEU A 431 16.97 8.09 -48.28
N PRO A 432 16.10 8.70 -49.10
CA PRO A 432 15.76 8.32 -50.47
C PRO A 432 16.95 8.43 -51.44
N VAL A 433 17.05 7.48 -52.37
CA VAL A 433 18.16 7.44 -53.34
C VAL A 433 18.24 8.74 -54.15
N GLN A 434 19.37 9.45 -54.00
CA GLN A 434 19.66 10.67 -54.74
C GLN A 434 20.43 10.40 -56.04
N ALA A 435 20.54 11.41 -56.90
CA ALA A 435 21.32 11.32 -58.12
C ALA A 435 22.73 11.93 -57.91
N ALA A 436 23.73 11.36 -58.57
CA ALA A 436 25.09 11.88 -58.67
C ALA A 436 25.14 13.42 -58.78
N GLY A 437 25.94 14.05 -57.91
CA GLY A 437 26.07 15.49 -57.74
C GLY A 437 25.05 16.10 -56.78
N TYR A 438 24.32 15.29 -56.01
CA TYR A 438 23.50 15.75 -54.90
C TYR A 438 24.38 16.43 -53.83
N THR A 439 23.85 17.47 -53.20
CA THR A 439 24.57 18.32 -52.23
C THR A 439 23.66 18.79 -51.09
N GLY A 440 22.50 18.15 -50.94
CA GLY A 440 21.50 18.50 -49.92
C GLY A 440 21.76 17.87 -48.55
N TYR A 441 22.72 16.96 -48.45
CA TYR A 441 23.13 16.28 -47.22
C TYR A 441 23.85 17.20 -46.23
N ASP A 442 23.87 16.81 -44.96
CA ASP A 442 24.72 17.40 -43.93
C ASP A 442 26.04 16.63 -43.79
N ALA A 443 27.12 17.22 -44.33
CA ALA A 443 28.48 16.66 -44.24
C ALA A 443 29.03 16.58 -42.81
N THR A 444 28.39 17.23 -41.83
CA THR A 444 28.76 17.16 -40.41
C THR A 444 28.03 16.05 -39.66
N ASN A 445 26.95 15.49 -40.23
CA ASN A 445 26.20 14.38 -39.65
C ASN A 445 27.05 13.09 -39.70
N ALA A 446 27.17 12.42 -38.54
CA ALA A 446 27.99 11.23 -38.40
C ALA A 446 27.38 9.97 -39.04
N ILE A 447 26.04 9.88 -39.08
CA ILE A 447 25.29 8.82 -39.76
C ILE A 447 25.53 8.95 -41.25
N TRP A 448 25.28 10.13 -41.83
CA TRP A 448 25.58 10.40 -43.23
C TRP A 448 27.02 10.11 -43.61
N ALA A 449 27.99 10.63 -42.85
CA ALA A 449 29.41 10.46 -43.15
C ALA A 449 29.87 8.99 -43.13
N ALA A 450 29.14 8.11 -42.43
CA ALA A 450 29.41 6.68 -42.33
C ALA A 450 28.73 5.83 -43.43
N GLY A 451 27.85 6.42 -44.25
CA GLY A 451 27.24 5.78 -45.40
C GLY A 451 28.21 5.54 -46.56
N ASP A 452 27.75 4.74 -47.54
CA ASP A 452 28.41 4.44 -48.82
C ASP A 452 27.29 4.36 -49.87
N CYS A 453 26.79 5.52 -50.29
CA CYS A 453 25.51 5.60 -51.00
C CYS A 453 25.59 5.23 -52.48
N ASP A 454 26.77 5.39 -53.10
CA ASP A 454 27.02 4.95 -54.47
C ASP A 454 27.51 3.47 -54.53
N GLY A 455 27.89 2.90 -53.39
CA GLY A 455 28.31 1.50 -53.22
C GLY A 455 29.71 1.20 -53.76
N ASP A 456 30.57 2.22 -53.90
CA ASP A 456 31.92 2.09 -54.42
C ASP A 456 32.96 1.69 -53.36
N THR A 457 32.53 1.54 -52.11
CA THR A 457 33.32 1.19 -50.90
C THR A 457 34.13 2.33 -50.28
N ILE A 458 33.94 3.57 -50.73
CA ILE A 458 34.43 4.78 -50.09
C ILE A 458 33.26 5.40 -49.31
N LEU A 459 33.51 5.74 -48.05
CA LEU A 459 32.45 6.34 -47.23
C LEU A 459 32.17 7.79 -47.67
N ASN A 460 30.92 8.21 -47.60
CA ASN A 460 30.44 9.54 -47.95
C ASN A 460 31.32 10.67 -47.39
N GLY A 461 31.67 10.60 -46.09
CA GLY A 461 32.51 11.62 -45.45
C GLY A 461 33.96 11.67 -45.98
N ALA A 462 34.48 10.52 -46.44
CA ALA A 462 35.79 10.47 -47.10
C ALA A 462 35.73 11.02 -48.53
N GLU A 463 34.61 10.83 -49.21
CA GLU A 463 34.36 11.37 -50.54
C GLU A 463 34.23 12.89 -50.53
N ASP A 464 33.42 13.44 -49.63
CA ASP A 464 33.28 14.88 -49.42
C ASP A 464 34.66 15.53 -49.15
N THR A 465 35.44 14.92 -48.25
CA THR A 465 36.82 15.38 -47.94
C THR A 465 37.73 15.37 -49.17
N ASN A 466 37.58 14.41 -50.07
CA ASN A 466 38.40 14.25 -51.27
C ASN A 466 37.81 14.95 -52.51
N GLY A 467 36.61 15.51 -52.41
CA GLY A 467 35.86 16.10 -53.52
C GLY A 467 35.42 15.09 -54.58
N THR A 468 35.18 13.82 -54.19
CA THR A 468 34.44 12.84 -55.01
C THR A 468 32.95 12.89 -54.66
N ASP A 469 32.13 12.14 -55.38
CA ASP A 469 30.67 12.27 -55.37
C ASP A 469 30.06 11.15 -54.53
N PRO A 470 29.46 11.45 -53.36
CA PRO A 470 28.93 10.43 -52.45
C PRO A 470 27.76 9.57 -52.99
N TYR A 471 27.22 9.87 -54.18
CA TYR A 471 25.96 9.31 -54.72
C TYR A 471 26.03 8.82 -56.17
#